data_AF-A0A2V8FUA2-F1
#
_entry.id   AF-A0A2V8FUA2-F1
#
_cell.length_a   1.000
_cell.length_b   1.000
_cell.length_c   1.000
_cell.angle_alpha   90.00
_cell.angle_beta   90.00
_cell.angle_gamma   90.00
#
_symmetry.space_group_name_H-M   'P 1'
#
loop_
_entity.id
_entity.type
_entity.pdbx_description
1 polymer ?
#
loop_
_entity_poly.entity_id
_entity_poly.type
_entity_poly.pdbx_seq_one_letter_code
_entity_poly.pdbx_strand_id
1 'polypeptide(L)'
;NFTGDSIDWNNYNGKQQIVLRNGQTIDGQLYDIGGTTPLKLTIKTSSGDRELSSSEVARIILARPAVATTGAAVTQQAQVSTIGANGGTISVPSNQQWVATGLNVRKGDSLTITATGTVQLSGDADDTATPTGSTKGRYAQNAPLPAVLAGGLIGKIGNGKPFGIGSNATFSAPDTGQLFLGVNDDGMGDNQGAYQVTIQRTARR
;
A
#
# COMPACT_ATOMS: atom_id res chain seq x y z
N ASN A 1 10.14 -27.42 4.75
CA ASN A 1 10.58 -26.24 3.98
C ASN A 1 9.45 -25.75 3.12
N PHE A 2 8.69 -24.76 3.61
CA PHE A 2 7.68 -24.05 2.80
C PHE A 2 8.27 -22.68 2.48
N THR A 3 8.66 -22.47 1.23
CA THR A 3 9.08 -21.16 0.69
C THR A 3 7.81 -20.35 0.42
N GLY A 4 7.70 -19.18 1.03
CA GLY A 4 6.48 -18.38 1.11
C GLY A 4 5.88 -17.85 -0.20
N ASP A 5 6.42 -18.21 -1.37
CA ASP A 5 6.29 -17.46 -2.62
C ASP A 5 5.29 -18.01 -3.65
N SER A 6 4.49 -19.02 -3.32
CA SER A 6 3.41 -19.48 -4.22
C SER A 6 2.08 -19.56 -3.48
N ILE A 7 1.52 -18.40 -3.11
CA ILE A 7 0.06 -18.31 -3.01
C ILE A 7 -0.45 -18.01 -4.42
N ASP A 8 -1.24 -18.92 -4.95
CA ASP A 8 -2.05 -18.67 -6.13
C ASP A 8 -3.23 -17.79 -5.71
N TRP A 9 -3.00 -16.48 -5.60
CA TRP A 9 -4.00 -15.48 -5.18
C TRP A 9 -5.27 -15.51 -6.03
N ASN A 10 -5.21 -16.17 -7.19
CA ASN A 10 -6.34 -16.48 -8.06
C ASN A 10 -7.45 -17.28 -7.36
N ASN A 11 -7.16 -17.97 -6.25
CA ASN A 11 -8.13 -18.82 -5.54
C ASN A 11 -8.76 -18.14 -4.30
N TYR A 12 -8.35 -16.92 -3.97
CA TYR A 12 -8.95 -16.16 -2.86
C TYR A 12 -10.30 -15.56 -3.29
N ASN A 13 -11.37 -15.97 -2.62
CA ASN A 13 -12.73 -15.59 -3.00
C ASN A 13 -13.32 -14.42 -2.17
N GLY A 14 -12.48 -13.72 -1.40
CA GLY A 14 -12.92 -12.60 -0.55
C GLY A 14 -13.52 -13.01 0.80
N LYS A 15 -13.63 -14.32 1.10
CA LYS A 15 -14.13 -14.84 2.39
C LYS A 15 -12.98 -15.24 3.31
N GLN A 16 -13.31 -15.59 4.55
CA GLN A 16 -12.34 -16.18 5.47
C GLN A 16 -12.02 -17.61 5.01
N GLN A 17 -10.72 -17.93 4.91
CA GLN A 17 -10.24 -19.21 4.38
C GLN A 17 -9.09 -19.76 5.24
N ILE A 18 -9.05 -21.09 5.38
CA ILE A 18 -7.96 -21.81 6.05
C ILE A 18 -7.23 -22.62 5.00
N VAL A 19 -5.91 -22.39 4.88
CA VAL A 19 -5.05 -23.11 3.94
C VAL A 19 -4.32 -24.20 4.71
N LEU A 20 -4.50 -25.45 4.28
CA LEU A 20 -3.83 -26.61 4.85
C LEU A 20 -2.46 -26.82 4.20
N ARG A 21 -1.56 -27.53 4.90
CA ARG A 21 -0.21 -27.85 4.39
C ARG A 21 -0.22 -28.78 3.17
N ASN A 22 -1.30 -29.51 2.94
CA ASN A 22 -1.49 -30.30 1.72
C ASN A 22 -1.96 -29.47 0.51
N GLY A 23 -2.10 -28.14 0.66
CA GLY A 23 -2.55 -27.23 -0.39
C GLY A 23 -4.07 -27.06 -0.49
N GLN A 24 -4.86 -27.84 0.26
CA GLN A 24 -6.31 -27.69 0.29
C GLN A 24 -6.72 -26.40 1.02
N THR A 25 -7.76 -25.75 0.52
CA THR A 25 -8.36 -24.57 1.17
C THR A 25 -9.75 -24.91 1.71
N ILE A 26 -10.07 -24.41 2.90
CA ILE A 26 -11.37 -24.53 3.55
C ILE A 26 -11.95 -23.14 3.72
N ASP A 27 -13.12 -22.89 3.15
CA ASP A 27 -13.90 -21.68 3.43
C ASP A 27 -14.58 -21.83 4.79
N GLY A 28 -14.33 -20.90 5.70
CA GLY A 28 -14.94 -20.95 7.03
C GLY A 28 -14.35 -19.96 8.02
N GLN A 29 -15.10 -19.73 9.10
CA GLN A 29 -14.71 -18.85 10.19
C GLN A 29 -13.99 -19.63 11.29
N LEU A 30 -12.81 -19.19 11.68
CA LEU A 30 -12.17 -19.68 12.90
C LEU A 30 -13.03 -19.27 14.10
N TYR A 31 -13.51 -20.27 14.85
CA TYR A 31 -14.45 -20.10 15.96
C TYR A 31 -13.79 -20.28 17.32
N ASP A 32 -12.89 -21.26 17.45
CA ASP A 32 -12.21 -21.57 18.71
C ASP A 32 -10.79 -22.09 18.47
N ILE A 33 -9.90 -21.86 19.44
CA ILE A 33 -8.56 -22.43 19.49
C ILE A 33 -8.32 -22.96 20.90
N GLY A 34 -8.13 -24.27 21.01
CA GLY A 34 -7.92 -24.95 22.29
C GLY A 34 -6.75 -25.93 22.27
N GLY A 35 -6.52 -26.60 23.41
CA GLY A 35 -5.42 -27.55 23.57
C GLY A 35 -4.05 -26.88 23.78
N THR A 36 -2.99 -27.67 23.80
CA THR A 36 -1.64 -27.20 24.14
C THR A 36 -0.63 -27.49 23.03
N THR A 37 -0.49 -28.75 22.58
CA THR A 37 0.40 -29.11 21.46
C THR A 37 -0.01 -30.44 20.79
N PRO A 38 -0.35 -30.45 19.48
CA PRO A 38 -0.70 -29.28 18.67
C PRO A 38 -2.02 -28.65 19.14
N LEU A 39 -2.23 -27.38 18.81
CA LEU A 39 -3.50 -26.71 19.10
C LEU A 39 -4.61 -27.31 18.24
N LYS A 40 -5.83 -27.29 18.74
CA LYS A 40 -7.04 -27.64 18.01
C LYS A 40 -7.75 -26.38 17.56
N LEU A 41 -8.02 -26.25 16.27
CA LEU A 41 -8.73 -25.14 15.68
C LEU A 41 -10.12 -25.59 15.26
N THR A 42 -11.15 -24.90 15.71
CA THR A 42 -12.54 -25.15 15.31
C THR A 42 -12.93 -24.16 14.22
N ILE A 43 -13.27 -24.65 13.04
CA ILE A 43 -13.66 -23.86 11.87
C ILE A 43 -15.15 -24.05 11.59
N LYS A 44 -15.93 -22.99 11.68
CA LYS A 44 -17.32 -22.95 11.23
C LYS A 44 -17.38 -22.85 9.72
N THR A 45 -17.82 -23.92 9.06
CA THR A 45 -18.05 -23.94 7.60
C THR A 45 -19.56 -23.93 7.30
N SER A 46 -19.93 -23.69 6.05
CA SER A 46 -21.33 -23.77 5.60
C SER A 46 -21.92 -25.18 5.73
N SER A 47 -21.08 -26.21 5.72
CA SER A 47 -21.45 -27.62 5.90
C SER A 47 -21.37 -28.11 7.35
N GLY A 48 -21.08 -27.22 8.30
CA GLY A 48 -20.90 -27.56 9.73
C GLY A 48 -19.49 -27.29 10.25
N ASP A 49 -19.26 -27.58 11.52
CA ASP A 49 -18.00 -27.31 12.19
C ASP A 49 -16.94 -28.35 11.78
N ARG A 50 -15.71 -27.90 11.55
CA ARG A 50 -14.55 -28.75 11.27
C ARG A 50 -13.47 -28.49 12.30
N GLU A 51 -12.96 -29.54 12.91
CA GLU A 51 -11.79 -29.45 13.79
C GLU A 51 -10.52 -29.75 12.98
N LEU A 52 -9.50 -28.90 13.14
CA LEU A 52 -8.21 -29.03 12.48
C LEU A 52 -7.09 -28.98 13.51
N SER A 53 -6.02 -29.74 13.30
CA SER A 53 -4.81 -29.59 14.09
C SER A 53 -3.95 -28.43 13.59
N SER A 54 -3.30 -27.70 14.51
CA SER A 54 -2.38 -26.62 14.12
C SER A 54 -1.18 -27.11 13.31
N SER A 55 -0.85 -28.39 13.39
CA SER A 55 0.18 -29.01 12.56
C SER A 55 -0.25 -29.15 11.10
N GLU A 56 -1.55 -29.24 10.81
CA GLU A 56 -2.12 -29.39 9.47
C GLU A 56 -2.35 -28.05 8.78
N VAL A 57 -2.46 -26.97 9.55
CA VAL A 57 -2.72 -25.63 9.05
C VAL A 57 -1.42 -24.96 8.60
N ALA A 58 -1.43 -24.47 7.37
CA ALA A 58 -0.34 -23.68 6.81
C ALA A 58 -0.56 -22.18 7.03
N ARG A 59 -1.78 -21.68 6.77
CA ARG A 59 -2.15 -20.26 6.87
C ARG A 59 -3.64 -20.11 7.22
N ILE A 60 -3.98 -18.99 7.86
CA ILE A 60 -5.36 -18.56 8.10
C ILE A 60 -5.52 -17.20 7.45
N ILE A 61 -6.46 -17.08 6.50
CA ILE A 61 -6.76 -15.86 5.77
C ILE A 61 -8.05 -15.28 6.34
N LEU A 62 -7.94 -14.12 6.98
CA LEU A 62 -9.09 -13.37 7.52
C LEU A 62 -9.65 -12.45 6.42
N ALA A 63 -10.97 -12.41 6.26
CA ALA A 63 -11.59 -11.43 5.39
C ALA A 63 -11.56 -10.05 6.04
N ARG A 64 -11.28 -9.01 5.25
CA ARG A 64 -11.59 -7.63 5.65
C ARG A 64 -13.12 -7.49 5.69
N PRO A 65 -13.74 -7.10 6.82
CA PRO A 65 -15.14 -6.69 6.77
C PRO A 65 -15.24 -5.52 5.79
N ALA A 66 -16.26 -5.51 4.93
CA ALA A 66 -16.62 -4.31 4.19
C ALA A 66 -17.00 -3.25 5.23
N VAL A 67 -16.09 -2.32 5.51
CA VAL A 67 -16.29 -1.31 6.56
C VAL A 67 -17.49 -0.46 6.17
N ALA A 68 -18.53 -0.54 7.01
CA ALA A 68 -19.59 0.45 7.07
C ALA A 68 -18.97 1.84 7.23
N THR A 69 -19.36 2.75 6.34
CA THR A 69 -19.10 4.18 6.48
C THR A 69 -19.55 4.68 7.86
N THR A 70 -18.63 5.20 8.67
CA THR A 70 -18.74 6.42 9.53
C THR A 70 -17.67 6.45 10.62
N GLY A 71 -17.02 7.60 10.80
CA GLY A 71 -16.52 8.07 12.11
C GLY A 71 -15.08 7.74 12.48
N ALA A 72 -14.33 8.77 12.87
CA ALA A 72 -12.92 8.76 13.22
C ALA A 72 -12.59 8.07 14.56
N ALA A 73 -11.46 7.34 14.63
CA ALA A 73 -10.29 7.63 15.49
C ALA A 73 -9.31 6.43 15.55
N VAL A 74 -8.21 6.58 14.82
CA VAL A 74 -6.81 6.15 15.03
C VAL A 74 -6.48 5.06 16.07
N THR A 75 -5.98 3.92 15.57
CA THR A 75 -4.68 3.34 15.98
C THR A 75 -3.89 3.01 14.72
N GLN A 76 -3.08 3.96 14.25
CA GLN A 76 -2.17 3.76 13.12
C GLN A 76 -0.98 2.89 13.58
N GLN A 77 -1.08 1.58 13.41
CA GLN A 77 0.09 0.81 13.00
C GLN A 77 0.12 0.86 11.48
N ALA A 78 1.15 1.52 10.95
CA ALA A 78 1.40 1.64 9.52
C ALA A 78 1.57 0.24 8.90
N GLN A 79 0.45 -0.34 8.47
CA GLN A 79 0.45 -1.38 7.46
C GLN A 79 0.92 -0.69 6.18
N VAL A 80 2.24 -0.68 5.95
CA VAL A 80 2.83 -0.35 4.66
C VAL A 80 2.25 -1.36 3.68
N SER A 81 1.12 -0.99 3.09
CA SER A 81 0.43 -1.76 2.06
C SER A 81 1.36 -1.72 0.86
N THR A 82 2.28 -2.67 0.80
CA THR A 82 3.12 -2.85 -0.38
C THR A 82 2.18 -3.19 -1.52
N ILE A 83 2.25 -2.38 -2.58
CA ILE A 83 1.38 -2.60 -3.74
C ILE A 83 1.83 -3.87 -4.46
N GLY A 84 0.87 -4.61 -5.01
CA GLY A 84 1.14 -5.86 -5.71
C GLY A 84 2.06 -5.66 -6.90
N ALA A 85 2.55 -6.75 -7.49
CA ALA A 85 3.51 -6.68 -8.59
C ALA A 85 3.03 -5.77 -9.73
N ASN A 86 1.74 -5.74 -10.07
CA ASN A 86 1.23 -4.90 -11.16
C ASN A 86 0.73 -3.51 -10.71
N GLY A 87 0.97 -3.14 -9.46
CA GLY A 87 0.52 -1.89 -8.86
C GLY A 87 -0.56 -2.09 -7.80
N GLY A 88 -1.20 -0.99 -7.40
CA GLY A 88 -2.14 -0.92 -6.30
C GLY A 88 -2.29 0.51 -5.79
N THR A 89 -3.01 0.67 -4.69
CA THR A 89 -3.22 1.97 -4.04
C THR A 89 -2.40 2.06 -2.76
N ILE A 90 -1.77 3.22 -2.54
CA ILE A 90 -0.95 3.52 -1.36
C ILE A 90 -1.25 4.93 -0.85
N SER A 91 -1.14 5.11 0.47
CA SER A 91 -1.19 6.43 1.11
C SER A 91 0.21 7.04 1.18
N VAL A 92 0.35 8.28 0.74
CA VAL A 92 1.60 9.05 0.78
C VAL A 92 1.41 10.20 1.77
N PRO A 93 1.74 10.02 3.06
CA PRO A 93 1.68 11.10 4.04
C PRO A 93 2.69 12.21 3.73
N SER A 94 2.31 13.46 3.98
CA SER A 94 3.18 14.64 3.77
C SER A 94 4.25 14.81 4.84
N ASN A 95 4.13 14.11 5.97
CA ASN A 95 5.09 14.14 7.07
C ASN A 95 6.27 13.14 6.92
N GLN A 96 6.40 12.53 5.75
CA GLN A 96 7.51 11.64 5.39
C GLN A 96 8.08 12.04 4.04
N GLN A 97 9.41 12.14 3.94
CA GLN A 97 10.06 12.55 2.69
C GLN A 97 9.85 11.53 1.56
N TRP A 98 9.98 10.23 1.87
CA TRP A 98 9.86 9.13 0.91
C TRP A 98 9.14 7.93 1.52
N VAL A 99 8.13 7.46 0.81
CA VAL A 99 7.33 6.28 1.11
C VAL A 99 7.72 5.17 0.14
N ALA A 100 8.19 4.05 0.66
CA ALA A 100 8.48 2.87 -0.13
C ALA A 100 7.17 2.21 -0.58
N THR A 101 6.95 2.11 -1.89
CA THR A 101 5.69 1.51 -2.42
C THR A 101 5.67 -0.01 -2.34
N GLY A 102 6.85 -0.64 -2.24
CA GLY A 102 7.00 -2.09 -2.43
C GLY A 102 7.06 -2.54 -3.90
N LEU A 103 6.73 -1.66 -4.85
CA LEU A 103 6.76 -1.97 -6.27
C LEU A 103 8.18 -1.89 -6.82
N ASN A 104 8.71 -3.05 -7.22
CA ASN A 104 9.93 -3.11 -8.03
C ASN A 104 9.57 -2.94 -9.51
N VAL A 105 10.25 -2.03 -10.18
CA VAL A 105 10.10 -1.75 -11.61
C VAL A 105 11.40 -2.03 -12.33
N ARG A 106 11.31 -2.36 -13.61
CA ARG A 106 12.46 -2.44 -14.52
C ARG A 106 12.46 -1.23 -15.43
N LYS A 107 13.65 -0.77 -15.80
CA LYS A 107 13.80 0.28 -16.82
C LYS A 107 13.00 -0.09 -18.07
N GLY A 108 12.11 0.80 -18.50
CA GLY A 108 11.22 0.62 -19.63
C GLY A 108 9.82 0.09 -19.31
N ASP A 109 9.53 -0.37 -18.07
CA ASP A 109 8.16 -0.66 -17.65
C ASP A 109 7.29 0.60 -17.77
N SER A 110 6.05 0.46 -18.22
CA SER A 110 5.10 1.58 -18.26
C SER A 110 4.41 1.72 -16.90
N LEU A 111 4.45 2.92 -16.33
CA LEU A 111 3.77 3.27 -15.09
C LEU A 111 2.67 4.28 -15.39
N THR A 112 1.46 3.99 -14.95
CA THR A 112 0.35 4.94 -14.88
C THR A 112 0.05 5.21 -13.42
N ILE A 113 0.11 6.47 -13.02
CA ILE A 113 -0.07 6.91 -11.64
C ILE A 113 -1.18 7.95 -11.61
N THR A 114 -2.16 7.78 -10.73
CA THR A 114 -3.17 8.79 -10.41
C THR A 114 -3.16 9.07 -8.92
N ALA A 115 -3.40 10.33 -8.55
CA ALA A 115 -3.33 10.76 -7.17
C ALA A 115 -4.44 11.75 -6.84
N THR A 116 -5.00 11.62 -5.65
CA THR A 116 -6.00 12.54 -5.07
C THR A 116 -5.66 12.84 -3.62
N GLY A 117 -6.35 13.83 -3.05
CA GLY A 117 -6.17 14.25 -1.66
C GLY A 117 -5.60 15.66 -1.55
N THR A 118 -5.42 16.09 -0.31
CA THR A 118 -4.92 17.41 0.05
C THR A 118 -3.96 17.25 1.22
N VAL A 119 -2.91 18.05 1.22
CA VAL A 119 -1.97 18.15 2.33
C VAL A 119 -1.86 19.61 2.77
N GLN A 120 -1.48 19.81 4.02
CA GLN A 120 -1.06 21.09 4.59
C GLN A 120 0.46 21.00 4.81
N LEU A 121 1.18 22.03 4.37
CA LEU A 121 2.65 22.05 4.27
C LEU A 121 3.33 22.90 5.35
N SER A 122 2.56 23.45 6.28
CA SER A 122 3.08 24.18 7.45
C SER A 122 2.02 24.32 8.53
N GLY A 123 2.34 24.98 9.64
CA GLY A 123 1.35 25.36 10.66
C GLY A 123 0.21 26.27 10.15
N ASP A 124 0.33 26.91 8.99
CA ASP A 124 -0.74 27.71 8.37
C ASP A 124 -1.75 26.80 7.66
N ALA A 125 -3.03 26.87 8.07
CA ALA A 125 -4.11 26.08 7.50
C ALA A 125 -4.39 26.39 6.02
N ASP A 126 -3.95 27.57 5.54
CA ASP A 126 -4.11 27.95 4.14
C ASP A 126 -2.91 27.56 3.26
N ASP A 127 -1.80 27.05 3.84
CA ASP A 127 -0.66 26.52 3.08
C ASP A 127 -0.93 25.08 2.64
N THR A 128 -1.88 24.95 1.72
CA THR A 128 -2.38 23.67 1.21
C THR A 128 -1.84 23.33 -0.16
N ALA A 129 -1.77 22.04 -0.45
CA ALA A 129 -1.42 21.51 -1.77
C ALA A 129 -2.29 20.33 -2.17
N THR A 130 -2.46 20.21 -3.48
CA THR A 130 -2.99 19.00 -4.15
C THR A 130 -1.80 18.23 -4.74
N PRO A 131 -1.99 17.01 -5.30
CA PRO A 131 -0.89 16.31 -5.96
C PRO A 131 -0.19 17.12 -7.07
N THR A 132 -0.86 18.12 -7.67
CA THR A 132 -0.26 19.04 -8.66
C THR A 132 0.63 20.12 -8.02
N GLY A 133 0.54 20.32 -6.71
CA GLY A 133 1.30 21.30 -5.94
C GLY A 133 0.44 22.29 -5.17
N SER A 134 1.12 23.27 -4.58
CA SER A 134 0.57 24.35 -3.77
C SER A 134 -0.57 25.06 -4.47
N THR A 135 -1.68 25.24 -3.76
CA THR A 135 -2.87 25.96 -4.24
C THR A 135 -2.60 27.46 -4.43
N LYS A 136 -1.56 27.98 -3.77
CA LYS A 136 -1.10 29.37 -3.88
C LYS A 136 0.11 29.55 -4.81
N GLY A 137 0.59 28.49 -5.45
CA GLY A 137 1.73 28.55 -6.37
C GLY A 137 3.11 28.69 -5.69
N ARG A 138 3.23 28.28 -4.41
CA ARG A 138 4.50 28.29 -3.68
C ARG A 138 5.49 27.26 -4.22
N TYR A 139 6.77 27.61 -4.26
CA TYR A 139 7.89 26.70 -4.45
C TYR A 139 8.68 26.53 -3.14
N ALA A 140 9.37 25.40 -2.99
CA ALA A 140 10.25 25.11 -1.86
C ALA A 140 11.68 24.91 -2.38
N GLN A 141 12.59 25.84 -2.08
CA GLN A 141 13.89 25.91 -2.74
C GLN A 141 14.81 24.74 -2.37
N ASN A 142 14.65 24.17 -1.17
CA ASN A 142 15.46 23.05 -0.70
C ASN A 142 14.73 21.70 -0.82
N ALA A 143 13.56 21.67 -1.46
CA ALA A 143 12.81 20.44 -1.66
C ALA A 143 13.51 19.51 -2.67
N PRO A 144 13.18 18.21 -2.73
CA PRO A 144 13.81 17.28 -3.66
C PRO A 144 13.69 17.70 -5.14
N LEU A 145 12.65 18.45 -5.52
CA LEU A 145 12.50 19.07 -6.83
C LEU A 145 12.14 20.55 -6.70
N PRO A 146 13.14 21.46 -6.61
CA PRO A 146 12.91 22.89 -6.43
C PRO A 146 12.17 23.58 -7.58
N ALA A 147 12.21 22.99 -8.78
CA ALA A 147 11.51 23.48 -9.97
C ALA A 147 10.05 23.01 -10.06
N VAL A 148 9.59 22.18 -9.11
CA VAL A 148 8.20 21.74 -8.97
C VAL A 148 7.59 22.50 -7.80
N LEU A 149 6.29 22.82 -7.90
CA LEU A 149 5.56 23.46 -6.80
C LEU A 149 5.70 22.66 -5.50
N ALA A 150 5.74 23.38 -4.39
CA ALA A 150 5.71 22.78 -3.06
C ALA A 150 4.44 21.93 -2.92
N GLY A 151 4.54 20.81 -2.21
CA GLY A 151 3.46 19.86 -2.04
C GLY A 151 3.14 18.97 -3.25
N GLY A 152 3.77 19.18 -4.40
CA GLY A 152 3.54 18.33 -5.58
C GLY A 152 3.93 16.87 -5.31
N LEU A 153 3.16 15.92 -5.85
CA LEU A 153 3.53 14.50 -5.77
C LEU A 153 4.75 14.24 -6.65
N ILE A 154 5.76 13.63 -6.06
CA ILE A 154 7.03 13.28 -6.70
C ILE A 154 7.34 11.80 -6.50
N GLY A 155 8.20 11.27 -7.36
CA GLY A 155 8.67 9.89 -7.27
C GLY A 155 10.18 9.78 -7.50
N LYS A 156 10.76 8.67 -7.07
CA LYS A 156 12.11 8.23 -7.46
C LYS A 156 12.17 6.71 -7.53
N ILE A 157 13.08 6.18 -8.33
CA ILE A 157 13.31 4.73 -8.44
C ILE A 157 14.67 4.42 -7.82
N GLY A 158 14.68 3.58 -6.78
CA GLY A 158 15.89 3.28 -6.01
C GLY A 158 16.57 4.54 -5.49
N ASN A 159 17.84 4.72 -5.89
CA ASN A 159 18.67 5.89 -5.59
C ASN A 159 18.76 6.86 -6.80
N GLY A 160 17.90 6.70 -7.80
CA GLY A 160 17.83 7.58 -8.97
C GLY A 160 17.32 8.98 -8.65
N LYS A 161 17.39 9.86 -9.65
CA LYS A 161 16.93 11.26 -9.52
C LYS A 161 15.41 11.31 -9.31
N PRO A 162 14.92 12.20 -8.43
CA PRO A 162 13.48 12.46 -8.32
C PRO A 162 12.87 12.99 -9.63
N PHE A 163 11.58 12.75 -9.82
CA PHE A 163 10.77 13.26 -10.93
C PHE A 163 9.37 13.68 -10.44
N GLY A 164 8.76 14.65 -11.13
CA GLY A 164 7.40 15.09 -10.85
C GLY A 164 6.35 14.12 -11.40
N ILE A 165 5.27 13.91 -10.65
CA ILE A 165 4.14 13.03 -11.05
C ILE A 165 2.86 13.85 -11.21
N GLY A 166 2.54 14.72 -10.24
CA GLY A 166 1.27 15.45 -10.26
C GLY A 166 0.06 14.56 -9.91
N SER A 167 -1.13 14.97 -10.34
CA SER A 167 -2.38 14.22 -10.12
C SER A 167 -2.57 13.04 -11.08
N ASN A 168 -1.93 13.06 -12.25
CA ASN A 168 -1.97 11.99 -13.24
C ASN A 168 -0.69 12.03 -14.10
N ALA A 169 -0.01 10.90 -14.23
CA ALA A 169 1.07 10.72 -15.18
C ALA A 169 1.13 9.29 -15.72
N THR A 170 1.52 9.18 -16.99
CA THR A 170 1.96 7.92 -17.59
C THR A 170 3.37 8.10 -18.16
N PHE A 171 4.30 7.23 -17.78
CA PHE A 171 5.69 7.30 -18.22
C PHE A 171 6.38 5.93 -18.19
N SER A 172 7.45 5.80 -18.97
CA SER A 172 8.33 4.63 -18.87
C SER A 172 9.32 4.81 -17.72
N ALA A 173 9.46 3.79 -16.88
CA ALA A 173 10.40 3.79 -15.76
C ALA A 173 11.83 4.08 -16.27
N PRO A 174 12.47 5.19 -15.83
CA PRO A 174 13.80 5.57 -16.31
C PRO A 174 14.91 4.60 -15.85
N ASP A 175 14.67 3.91 -14.73
CA ASP A 175 15.63 3.04 -14.05
C ASP A 175 14.97 1.76 -13.52
N THR A 176 15.80 0.82 -13.07
CA THR A 176 15.38 -0.41 -12.40
C THR A 176 15.53 -0.25 -10.90
N GLY A 177 14.51 -0.65 -10.12
CA GLY A 177 14.56 -0.61 -8.66
C GLY A 177 13.18 -0.45 -8.03
N GLN A 178 13.16 -0.22 -6.73
CA GLN A 178 11.92 0.05 -5.99
C GLN A 178 11.43 1.47 -6.26
N LEU A 179 10.14 1.63 -6.53
CA LEU A 179 9.49 2.95 -6.62
C LEU A 179 9.23 3.52 -5.22
N PHE A 180 9.66 4.76 -5.01
CA PHE A 180 9.34 5.56 -3.84
C PHE A 180 8.51 6.77 -4.26
N LEU A 181 7.58 7.18 -3.41
CA LEU A 181 6.74 8.37 -3.60
C LEU A 181 6.96 9.36 -2.46
N GLY A 182 6.76 10.64 -2.72
CA GLY A 182 6.92 11.68 -1.70
C GLY A 182 6.14 12.95 -2.04
N VAL A 183 5.98 13.81 -1.05
CA VAL A 183 5.47 15.16 -1.20
C VAL A 183 6.66 16.11 -1.36
N ASN A 184 6.63 16.98 -2.36
CA ASN A 184 7.74 17.89 -2.66
C ASN A 184 7.79 19.04 -1.65
N ASP A 185 8.54 18.87 -0.57
CA ASP A 185 8.69 19.89 0.46
C ASP A 185 10.09 19.83 1.08
N ASP A 186 10.50 20.90 1.77
CA ASP A 186 11.78 21.01 2.47
C ASP A 186 11.69 20.93 4.00
N GLY A 187 10.47 20.97 4.56
CA GLY A 187 10.17 20.63 5.96
C GLY A 187 8.93 19.75 6.02
N MET A 188 8.97 18.66 6.81
CA MET A 188 7.84 17.72 6.92
C MET A 188 7.27 17.59 8.34
N GLY A 189 7.89 18.24 9.33
CA GLY A 189 7.58 18.03 10.75
C GLY A 189 6.21 18.57 11.18
N ASP A 190 5.73 19.61 10.50
CA ASP A 190 4.45 20.29 10.70
C ASP A 190 3.43 19.98 9.61
N ASN A 191 3.77 19.08 8.68
CA ASN A 191 2.90 18.70 7.59
C ASN A 191 1.77 17.80 8.05
N GLN A 192 0.58 18.03 7.49
CA GLN A 192 -0.63 17.25 7.78
C GLN A 192 -1.27 16.74 6.49
N GLY A 193 -2.04 15.67 6.61
CA GLY A 193 -2.73 15.03 5.48
C GLY A 193 -1.87 14.05 4.69
N ALA A 194 -2.46 13.53 3.61
CA ALA A 194 -1.83 12.53 2.75
C ALA A 194 -2.49 12.54 1.37
N TYR A 195 -1.75 12.04 0.37
CA TYR A 195 -2.32 11.68 -0.93
C TYR A 195 -2.67 10.21 -0.99
N GLN A 196 -3.77 9.89 -1.67
CA GLN A 196 -4.11 8.54 -2.09
C GLN A 196 -3.64 8.35 -3.52
N VAL A 197 -2.66 7.48 -3.72
CA VAL A 197 -1.99 7.28 -5.01
C VAL A 197 -2.30 5.88 -5.51
N THR A 198 -2.83 5.77 -6.73
CA THR A 198 -3.03 4.51 -7.44
C THR A 198 -2.00 4.36 -8.53
N ILE A 199 -1.31 3.23 -8.54
CA ILE A 199 -0.25 2.90 -9.49
C ILE A 199 -0.68 1.68 -10.29
N GLN A 200 -0.45 1.71 -11.60
CA GLN A 200 -0.57 0.57 -12.50
C GLN A 200 0.76 0.41 -13.25
N ARG A 201 1.33 -0.80 -13.21
CA ARG A 201 2.55 -1.15 -13.95
C ARG A 201 2.21 -2.12 -15.07
N THR A 202 2.64 -1.80 -16.28
CA THR A 202 2.68 -2.73 -17.40
C THR A 202 4.14 -3.05 -17.70
N ALA A 203 4.50 -4.33 -17.69
CA ALA A 203 5.86 -4.76 -17.96
C ALA A 203 6.28 -4.39 -19.40
N ARG A 204 7.55 -4.03 -19.58
CA ARG A 204 8.13 -3.85 -20.93
C ARG A 204 8.00 -5.15 -21.74
N ARG A 205 7.71 -5.01 -23.03
CA ARG A 205 7.75 -6.12 -23.98
C ARG A 205 9.19 -6.59 -24.22
#